data_AF-A0A924I2Z1-F1
#
_entry.id   AF-A0A924I2Z1-F1
#
_cell.length_a   1.000
_cell.length_b   1.000
_cell.length_c   1.000
_cell.angle_alpha   90.00
_cell.angle_beta   90.00
_cell.angle_gamma   90.00
#
_symmetry.space_group_name_H-M   'P 1'
#
loop_
_entity.id
_entity.type
_entity.pdbx_description
1 polymer ?
#
loop_
_entity_poly.entity_id
_entity_poly.type
_entity_poly.pdbx_seq_one_letter_code
_entity_poly.pdbx_strand_id
1 'polypeptide(L)'
;MPDALIETGIGATRALVVDNGAIIGAHFERDDDGPRAGAIHVARLTKILEPGRRGIASLGSHEGLVEPLPYCAEGGLLRVEVVRAAIHEAGGPRLAKLRNIEGAAGMEGQVAAGPALAARLQAAGHRLVRLVGQGEDLLEAAGWGETVEAARTGHVAFAGGLLTISPV
;
A
#
# COMPACT_ATOMS: atom_id res chain seq x y z
N MET A 1 22.87 4.42 -8.09
CA MET A 1 21.40 4.62 -8.13
C MET A 1 20.81 3.24 -8.22
N PRO A 2 19.97 2.81 -7.27
CA PRO A 2 19.44 1.45 -7.26
C PRO A 2 18.50 1.20 -8.44
N ASP A 3 18.52 -0.04 -8.95
CA ASP A 3 17.58 -0.53 -9.95
C ASP A 3 16.36 -1.15 -9.25
N ALA A 4 15.17 -0.80 -9.71
CA ALA A 4 13.92 -1.40 -9.29
C ALA A 4 13.43 -2.36 -10.38
N LEU A 5 13.69 -3.65 -10.18
CA LEU A 5 13.17 -4.74 -11.00
C LEU A 5 11.68 -4.88 -10.69
N ILE A 6 10.81 -4.57 -11.66
CA ILE A 6 9.36 -4.56 -11.45
C ILE A 6 8.66 -5.50 -12.42
N GLU A 7 7.77 -6.33 -11.88
CA GLU A 7 6.95 -7.26 -12.63
C GLU A 7 5.46 -6.99 -12.32
N THR A 8 4.65 -6.85 -13.36
CA THR A 8 3.20 -6.71 -13.25
C THR A 8 2.56 -8.03 -13.64
N GLY A 9 2.11 -8.79 -12.65
CA GLY A 9 1.42 -10.08 -12.81
C GLY A 9 -0.09 -9.94 -12.67
N ILE A 10 -0.79 -11.08 -12.73
CA ILE A 10 -2.23 -11.13 -12.46
C ILE A 10 -2.46 -10.98 -10.95
N GLY A 11 -3.24 -9.99 -10.55
CA GLY A 11 -3.66 -9.78 -9.16
C GLY A 11 -2.63 -9.08 -8.28
N ALA A 12 -1.39 -8.91 -8.74
CA ALA A 12 -0.36 -8.19 -7.99
C ALA A 12 0.76 -7.64 -8.89
N THR A 13 1.32 -6.51 -8.45
CA THR A 13 2.60 -5.98 -8.93
C THR A 13 3.68 -6.23 -7.88
N ARG A 14 4.81 -6.80 -8.29
CA ARG A 14 5.94 -7.18 -7.44
C ARG A 14 7.17 -6.37 -7.86
N ALA A 15 8.02 -6.01 -6.91
CA ALA A 15 9.31 -5.39 -7.23
C ALA A 15 10.41 -5.73 -6.23
N LEU A 16 11.64 -5.86 -6.74
CA LEU A 16 12.87 -5.86 -5.96
C LEU A 16 13.66 -4.59 -6.26
N VAL A 17 14.18 -3.94 -5.22
CA VAL A 17 15.13 -2.84 -5.33
C VAL A 17 16.52 -3.39 -5.05
N VAL A 18 17.42 -3.25 -6.03
CA VAL A 18 18.76 -3.81 -6.02
C VAL A 18 19.78 -2.67 -6.14
N ASP A 19 20.77 -2.65 -5.25
CA ASP A 19 21.90 -1.73 -5.31
C ASP A 19 23.21 -2.52 -5.26
N ASN A 20 24.05 -2.38 -6.29
CA ASN A 20 25.33 -3.09 -6.44
C ASN A 20 25.23 -4.61 -6.22
N GLY A 21 24.16 -5.23 -6.71
CA GLY A 21 23.91 -6.68 -6.59
C GLY A 21 23.30 -7.11 -5.25
N ALA A 22 23.09 -6.20 -4.30
CA ALA A 22 22.41 -6.49 -3.04
C ALA A 22 20.93 -6.06 -3.11
N ILE A 23 20.04 -6.92 -2.62
CA ILE A 23 18.61 -6.58 -2.44
C ILE A 23 18.50 -5.65 -1.24
N ILE A 24 18.02 -4.43 -1.48
CA ILE A 24 17.82 -3.40 -0.44
C ILE A 24 16.34 -3.12 -0.16
N GLY A 25 15.44 -3.70 -0.95
CA GLY A 25 13.99 -3.57 -0.74
C GLY A 25 13.20 -4.58 -1.55
N ALA A 26 12.06 -5.00 -1.00
CA ALA A 26 11.07 -5.79 -1.70
C ALA A 26 9.69 -5.13 -1.53
N HIS A 27 8.92 -5.10 -2.60
CA HIS A 27 7.61 -4.48 -2.62
C HIS A 27 6.59 -5.41 -3.27
N PHE A 28 5.40 -5.42 -2.68
CA PHE A 28 4.27 -6.22 -3.12
C PHE A 28 3.01 -5.34 -3.03
N GLU A 29 2.27 -5.22 -4.13
CA GLU A 29 1.03 -4.45 -4.20
C GLU A 29 -0.04 -5.32 -4.87
N ARG A 30 -1.10 -5.69 -4.13
CA ARG A 30 -2.24 -6.41 -4.72
C ARG A 30 -3.20 -5.45 -5.40
N ASP A 31 -3.90 -5.95 -6.40
CA ASP A 31 -4.93 -5.19 -7.11
C ASP A 31 -6.19 -4.98 -6.24
N ASP A 32 -6.41 -5.82 -5.22
CA ASP A 32 -7.60 -5.85 -4.36
C ASP A 32 -7.37 -5.37 -2.91
N ASP A 33 -6.19 -4.81 -2.58
CA ASP A 33 -5.88 -4.26 -1.25
C ASP A 33 -6.64 -2.94 -0.91
N GLY A 34 -7.46 -2.47 -1.85
CA GLY A 34 -8.22 -1.24 -1.75
C GLY A 34 -7.44 0.02 -2.14
N PRO A 35 -7.95 1.21 -1.80
CA PRO A 35 -7.36 2.47 -2.21
C PRO A 35 -5.91 2.66 -1.73
N ARG A 36 -5.02 2.97 -2.68
CA ARG A 36 -3.60 3.31 -2.41
C ARG A 36 -3.47 4.58 -1.58
N ALA A 37 -2.38 4.70 -0.83
CA ALA A 37 -2.00 5.99 -0.24
C ALA A 37 -1.86 7.06 -1.34
N GLY A 38 -2.33 8.28 -1.07
CA GLY A 38 -2.46 9.38 -2.02
C GLY A 38 -3.74 9.35 -2.88
N ALA A 39 -4.55 8.29 -2.81
CA ALA A 39 -5.84 8.26 -3.51
C ALA A 39 -6.81 9.28 -2.91
N ILE A 40 -7.64 9.90 -3.75
CA ILE A 40 -8.68 10.85 -3.35
C ILE A 40 -10.05 10.26 -3.64
N HIS A 41 -10.93 10.27 -2.65
CA HIS A 41 -12.28 9.75 -2.74
C HIS A 41 -13.29 10.77 -2.22
N VAL A 42 -14.52 10.68 -2.71
CA VAL A 42 -15.70 11.15 -1.98
C VAL A 42 -16.27 9.94 -1.26
N ALA A 43 -16.26 9.98 0.07
CA ALA A 43 -16.60 8.89 0.97
C ALA A 43 -17.86 9.20 1.78
N ARG A 44 -18.66 8.18 2.09
CA ARG A 44 -19.78 8.33 3.05
C ARG A 44 -19.26 8.19 4.46
N LEU A 45 -19.57 9.12 5.36
CA LEU A 45 -19.41 8.86 6.78
C LEU A 45 -20.47 7.84 7.22
N THR A 46 -20.07 6.60 7.51
CA THR A 46 -21.01 5.53 7.89
C THR A 46 -21.22 5.43 9.39
N LYS A 47 -20.21 5.83 10.17
CA LYS A 47 -20.27 5.76 11.63
C LYS A 47 -19.40 6.83 12.30
N ILE A 48 -19.93 7.54 13.28
CA ILE A 48 -19.15 8.37 14.19
C ILE A 48 -18.71 7.49 15.36
N LEU A 49 -17.39 7.35 15.54
CA LEU A 49 -16.82 6.60 16.67
C LEU A 49 -16.62 7.52 17.88
N GLU A 50 -16.15 8.74 17.62
CA GLU A 50 -15.90 9.76 18.63
C GLU A 50 -16.17 11.13 17.99
N PRO A 51 -17.24 11.83 18.43
CA PRO A 51 -17.64 13.11 17.84
C PRO A 51 -16.48 14.11 17.80
N GLY A 52 -16.27 14.73 16.63
CA GLY A 52 -15.21 15.72 16.41
C GLY A 52 -13.79 15.16 16.36
N ARG A 53 -13.60 13.84 16.51
CA ARG A 53 -12.26 13.22 16.47
C ARG A 53 -12.12 12.15 15.41
N ARG A 54 -12.98 11.12 15.41
CA ARG A 54 -12.83 10.00 14.48
C ARG A 54 -14.14 9.31 14.10
N GLY A 55 -14.18 8.83 12.86
CA GLY A 55 -15.32 8.09 12.30
C GLY A 55 -14.86 7.10 11.24
N ILE A 56 -15.78 6.22 10.84
CA ILE A 56 -15.59 5.27 9.73
C ILE A 56 -16.29 5.85 8.50
N ALA A 57 -15.58 5.84 7.37
CA ALA A 57 -16.14 6.22 6.09
C ALA A 57 -16.02 5.09 5.06
N SER A 58 -17.07 4.91 4.25
CA SER A 58 -17.11 3.96 3.15
C SER A 58 -16.46 4.55 1.90
N LEU A 59 -15.62 3.74 1.25
CA LEU A 59 -14.94 3.98 -0.01
C LEU A 59 -15.44 2.97 -1.07
N GLY A 60 -16.73 2.65 -1.05
CA GLY A 60 -17.31 1.56 -1.85
C GLY A 60 -17.22 0.24 -1.10
N SER A 61 -16.50 -0.74 -1.66
CA SER A 61 -16.27 -2.05 -1.02
C SER A 61 -15.25 -2.04 0.13
N HIS A 62 -14.65 -0.87 0.41
CA HIS A 62 -13.63 -0.69 1.44
C HIS A 62 -14.09 0.33 2.48
N GLU A 63 -13.49 0.29 3.65
CA GLU A 63 -13.69 1.27 4.71
C GLU A 63 -12.38 1.92 5.13
N GLY A 64 -12.47 3.15 5.64
CA GLY A 64 -11.35 3.87 6.20
C GLY A 64 -11.72 4.62 7.47
N LEU A 65 -10.74 4.76 8.35
CA LEU A 65 -10.81 5.58 9.55
C LEU A 65 -10.48 7.04 9.20
N VAL A 66 -11.46 7.92 9.30
CA VAL A 66 -11.27 9.37 9.19
C VAL A 66 -10.85 9.92 10.54
N GLU A 67 -9.68 10.56 10.60
CA GLU A 67 -9.22 11.30 11.80
C GLU A 67 -8.14 12.34 11.38
N PRO A 68 -8.33 13.64 11.67
CA PRO A 68 -9.46 14.21 12.40
C PRO A 68 -10.77 14.18 11.60
N LEU A 69 -11.89 13.95 12.30
CA LEU A 69 -13.23 13.96 11.74
C LEU A 69 -13.77 15.41 11.72
N PRO A 70 -14.05 16.00 10.54
CA PRO A 70 -14.71 17.30 10.47
C PRO A 70 -16.16 17.21 10.96
N TYR A 71 -16.80 18.37 11.18
CA TYR A 71 -18.24 18.39 11.45
C TYR A 71 -19.01 17.85 10.25
N CYS A 72 -19.58 16.65 10.41
CA CYS A 72 -20.37 15.95 9.41
C CYS A 72 -21.30 14.96 10.13
N ALA A 73 -22.55 14.87 9.70
CA ALA A 73 -23.48 13.86 10.19
C ALA A 73 -23.19 12.50 9.54
N GLU A 74 -23.58 11.41 10.22
CA GLU A 74 -23.63 10.09 9.60
C GLU A 74 -24.51 10.13 8.34
N GLY A 75 -24.10 9.40 7.31
CA GLY A 75 -24.66 9.45 5.96
C GLY A 75 -24.13 10.60 5.10
N GLY A 76 -23.47 11.60 5.69
CA GLY A 76 -22.90 12.74 4.97
C GLY A 76 -21.67 12.37 4.11
N LEU A 77 -21.40 13.18 3.10
CA LEU A 77 -20.28 12.98 2.17
C LEU A 77 -19.07 13.82 2.57
N LEU A 78 -17.90 13.19 2.50
CA LEU A 78 -16.61 13.79 2.81
C LEU A 78 -15.66 13.59 1.63
N ARG A 79 -14.92 14.64 1.26
CA ARG A 79 -13.79 14.48 0.34
C ARG A 79 -12.56 14.12 1.16
N VAL A 80 -11.96 12.97 0.88
CA VAL A 80 -10.89 12.42 1.70
C VAL A 80 -9.70 12.01 0.84
N GLU A 81 -8.52 12.18 1.41
CA GLU A 81 -7.28 11.57 0.93
C GLU A 81 -6.98 10.33 1.78
N VAL A 82 -6.58 9.25 1.13
CA VAL A 82 -6.03 8.06 1.77
C VAL A 82 -4.58 8.36 2.15
N VAL A 83 -4.30 8.63 3.42
CA VAL A 83 -2.92 8.91 3.88
C VAL A 83 -2.13 7.63 4.18
N ARG A 84 -2.83 6.52 4.42
CA ARG A 84 -2.26 5.17 4.56
C ARG A 84 -3.26 4.15 4.05
N ALA A 85 -2.82 3.24 3.17
CA ALA A 85 -3.62 2.10 2.74
C ALA A 85 -3.99 1.19 3.93
N ALA A 86 -4.98 0.31 3.77
CA ALA A 86 -5.26 -0.70 4.78
C ALA A 86 -4.03 -1.59 5.04
N ILE A 87 -3.83 -2.02 6.28
CA ILE A 87 -2.78 -3.00 6.63
C ILE A 87 -3.48 -4.26 7.09
N HIS A 88 -3.19 -5.37 6.44
CA HIS A 88 -3.70 -6.69 6.81
C HIS A 88 -2.78 -7.30 7.88
N GLU A 89 -3.26 -7.38 9.12
CA GLU A 89 -2.56 -8.02 10.25
C GLU A 89 -3.30 -9.30 10.65
N ALA A 90 -2.63 -10.24 11.35
CA ALA A 90 -3.25 -11.48 11.81
C ALA A 90 -4.46 -11.25 12.74
N GLY A 91 -4.49 -10.12 13.44
CA GLY A 91 -5.61 -9.67 14.28
C GLY A 91 -6.77 -9.01 13.53
N GLY A 92 -6.75 -9.00 12.19
CA GLY A 92 -7.70 -8.32 11.33
C GLY A 92 -7.12 -7.05 10.69
N PRO A 93 -7.75 -6.54 9.61
CA PRO A 93 -7.20 -5.41 8.89
C PRO A 93 -7.32 -4.11 9.70
N ARG A 94 -6.19 -3.43 9.85
CA ARG A 94 -6.18 -2.03 10.26
C ARG A 94 -6.67 -1.19 9.07
N LEU A 95 -7.92 -0.73 9.14
CA LEU A 95 -8.59 0.11 8.13
C LEU A 95 -7.68 1.18 7.54
N ALA A 96 -7.89 1.56 6.28
CA ALA A 96 -7.16 2.67 5.66
C ALA A 96 -7.28 3.94 6.53
N LYS A 97 -6.22 4.75 6.60
CA LYS A 97 -6.28 6.05 7.30
C LYS A 97 -6.67 7.11 6.30
N LEU A 98 -7.71 7.87 6.64
CA LEU A 98 -8.27 8.92 5.81
C LEU A 98 -8.08 10.28 6.47
N ARG A 99 -7.75 11.28 5.66
CA ARG A 99 -7.72 12.69 6.03
C ARG A 99 -8.77 13.43 5.22
N ASN A 100 -9.65 14.16 5.89
CA ASN A 100 -10.54 15.09 5.21
C ASN A 100 -9.74 16.17 4.48
N ILE A 101 -10.11 16.47 3.25
CA ILE A 101 -9.52 17.53 2.44
C ILE A 101 -10.61 18.45 1.90
N GLU A 102 -10.26 19.68 1.58
CA GLU A 102 -11.20 20.63 0.99
C GLU A 102 -11.60 20.23 -0.44
N GLY A 103 -12.81 20.60 -0.84
CA GLY A 103 -13.33 20.42 -2.20
C GLY A 103 -14.74 19.86 -2.24
N ALA A 104 -15.28 19.73 -3.45
CA ALA A 104 -16.64 19.22 -3.65
C ALA A 104 -16.76 17.73 -3.29
N ALA A 105 -17.82 17.40 -2.56
CA ALA A 105 -18.22 16.05 -2.16
C ALA A 105 -19.62 15.72 -2.71
N GLY A 106 -19.81 15.88 -4.02
CA GLY A 106 -21.13 15.81 -4.66
C GLY A 106 -21.62 14.39 -4.98
N MET A 107 -20.71 13.49 -5.36
CA MET A 107 -21.02 12.11 -5.70
C MET A 107 -19.94 11.20 -5.14
N GLU A 108 -20.35 10.09 -4.54
CA GLU A 108 -19.44 9.08 -3.99
C GLU A 108 -18.62 8.41 -5.07
N GLY A 109 -17.39 8.07 -4.72
CA GLY A 109 -16.50 7.32 -5.61
C GLY A 109 -15.06 7.79 -5.54
N GLN A 110 -14.23 7.12 -6.33
CA GLN A 110 -12.85 7.52 -6.53
C GLN A 110 -12.80 8.77 -7.41
N VAL A 111 -12.10 9.79 -6.94
CA VAL A 111 -11.84 11.03 -7.70
C VAL A 111 -10.46 10.98 -8.34
N ALA A 112 -9.47 10.44 -7.63
CA ALA A 112 -8.12 10.24 -8.14
C ALA A 112 -7.51 8.97 -7.54
N ALA A 113 -6.83 8.17 -8.36
CA ALA A 113 -6.04 7.06 -7.86
C ALA A 113 -4.74 7.55 -7.21
N GLY A 114 -4.31 6.87 -6.16
CA GLY A 114 -2.97 7.07 -5.60
C GLY A 114 -1.88 6.55 -6.54
N PRO A 115 -0.62 7.01 -6.40
CA PRO A 115 0.48 6.58 -7.23
C PRO A 115 0.70 5.07 -7.16
N ALA A 116 0.71 4.41 -8.32
CA ALA A 116 1.02 2.99 -8.44
C ALA A 116 2.46 2.70 -7.99
N LEU A 117 2.76 1.43 -7.69
CA LEU A 117 4.09 1.01 -7.22
C LEU A 117 5.24 1.55 -8.08
N ALA A 118 5.13 1.46 -9.41
CA ALA A 118 6.13 1.97 -10.35
C ALA A 118 6.43 3.47 -10.14
N ALA A 119 5.37 4.29 -10.02
CA ALA A 119 5.51 5.73 -9.81
C ALA A 119 6.12 6.06 -8.44
N ARG A 120 5.77 5.28 -7.40
CA ARG A 120 6.35 5.43 -6.06
C ARG A 120 7.85 5.12 -6.06
N LEU A 121 8.26 4.06 -6.74
CA LEU A 121 9.69 3.69 -6.86
C LEU A 121 10.49 4.73 -7.65
N GLN A 122 9.92 5.28 -8.73
CA GLN A 122 10.55 6.39 -9.46
C GLN A 122 10.70 7.64 -8.60
N ALA A 123 9.65 8.02 -7.86
CA ALA A 123 9.68 9.18 -6.96
C ALA A 123 10.71 9.00 -5.83
N ALA A 124 10.97 7.76 -5.40
CA ALA A 124 12.03 7.41 -4.46
C ALA A 124 13.45 7.45 -5.06
N GLY A 125 13.59 7.76 -6.36
CA GLY A 125 14.87 7.89 -7.03
C GLY A 125 15.44 6.57 -7.58
N HIS A 126 14.63 5.52 -7.71
CA HIS A 126 15.06 4.25 -8.30
C HIS A 126 14.87 4.26 -9.83
N ARG A 127 15.80 3.63 -10.54
CA ARG A 127 15.65 3.37 -11.97
C ARG A 127 14.75 2.17 -12.18
N LEU A 128 13.61 2.36 -12.86
CA LEU A 128 12.73 1.22 -13.16
C LEU A 128 13.33 0.33 -14.25
N VAL A 129 13.32 -0.97 -13.99
CA VAL A 129 13.61 -2.04 -14.94
C VAL A 129 12.37 -2.92 -15.00
N ARG A 130 11.55 -2.75 -16.05
CA ARG A 130 10.35 -3.57 -16.23
C ARG A 130 10.75 -4.95 -16.71
N LEU A 131 10.40 -5.97 -15.94
CA LEU A 131 10.54 -7.36 -16.33
C LEU A 131 9.35 -7.70 -17.23
N VAL A 132 9.64 -8.03 -18.49
CA VAL A 132 8.63 -8.35 -19.51
C VAL A 132 8.99 -9.70 -20.10
N GLY A 133 8.09 -10.68 -20.03
CA GLY A 133 8.30 -11.94 -20.74
C GLY A 133 7.43 -13.09 -20.25
N GLN A 134 7.05 -13.96 -21.18
CA GLN A 134 6.80 -15.37 -20.88
C GLN A 134 8.13 -16.10 -21.02
N GLY A 135 8.61 -16.73 -19.95
CA GLY A 135 9.94 -17.33 -19.90
C GLY A 135 10.40 -17.55 -18.45
N GLU A 136 11.71 -17.53 -18.24
CA GLU A 136 12.32 -17.63 -16.90
C GLU A 136 11.81 -16.52 -15.97
N ASP A 137 11.48 -16.87 -14.73
CA ASP A 137 11.06 -15.91 -13.72
C ASP A 137 12.28 -15.07 -13.28
N LEU A 138 12.48 -13.94 -13.96
CA LEU A 138 13.61 -13.04 -13.73
C LEU A 138 13.59 -12.41 -12.34
N LEU A 139 12.41 -12.31 -11.72
CA LEU A 139 12.28 -11.77 -10.37
C LEU A 139 12.71 -12.84 -9.36
N GLU A 140 12.32 -14.10 -9.60
CA GLU A 140 12.79 -15.25 -8.82
C GLU A 140 14.30 -15.44 -8.93
N ALA A 141 14.85 -15.37 -10.15
CA ALA A 141 16.30 -15.44 -10.37
C ALA A 141 17.07 -14.30 -9.67
N ALA A 142 16.39 -13.18 -9.37
CA ALA A 142 16.94 -12.05 -8.62
C ALA A 142 16.78 -12.19 -7.09
N GLY A 143 16.26 -13.31 -6.58
CA GLY A 143 16.15 -13.62 -5.16
C GLY A 143 14.81 -13.28 -4.51
N TRP A 144 13.72 -13.27 -5.30
CA TRP A 144 12.38 -12.97 -4.79
C TRP A 144 11.92 -13.99 -3.75
N GLY A 145 11.98 -15.28 -4.08
CA GLY A 145 11.58 -16.37 -3.19
C GLY A 145 12.28 -16.30 -1.83
N GLU A 146 13.61 -16.19 -1.82
CA GLU A 146 14.40 -16.08 -0.59
C GLU A 146 14.02 -14.84 0.22
N THR A 147 13.76 -13.71 -0.45
CA THR A 147 13.35 -12.47 0.22
C THR A 147 11.97 -12.59 0.86
N VAL A 148 11.01 -13.23 0.17
CA VAL A 148 9.66 -13.49 0.71
C VAL A 148 9.72 -14.47 1.87
N GLU A 149 10.52 -15.53 1.76
CA GLU A 149 10.74 -16.50 2.84
C GLU A 149 11.34 -15.84 4.07
N ALA A 150 12.36 -14.99 3.90
CA ALA A 150 12.95 -14.21 4.98
C ALA A 150 11.92 -13.27 5.64
N ALA A 151 11.10 -12.58 4.84
CA ALA A 151 10.05 -11.70 5.35
C ALA A 151 8.95 -12.46 6.11
N ARG A 152 8.57 -13.65 5.64
CA ARG A 152 7.53 -14.47 6.28
C ARG A 152 8.00 -15.10 7.58
N THR A 153 9.25 -15.56 7.62
CA THR A 153 9.81 -16.29 8.77
C THR A 153 10.50 -15.37 9.78
N GLY A 154 10.87 -14.16 9.37
CA GLY A 154 11.73 -13.27 10.15
C GLY A 154 13.19 -13.72 10.18
N HIS A 155 13.59 -14.72 9.39
CA HIS A 155 14.95 -15.24 9.35
C HIS A 155 15.73 -14.67 8.17
N VAL A 156 16.70 -13.80 8.46
CA VAL A 156 17.57 -13.17 7.46
C VAL A 156 18.98 -13.73 7.61
N ALA A 157 19.37 -14.63 6.70
CA ALA A 157 20.72 -15.19 6.69
C ALA A 157 21.72 -14.16 6.18
N PHE A 158 22.93 -14.16 6.74
CA PHE A 158 24.06 -13.35 6.28
C PHE A 158 25.37 -14.14 6.42
N ALA A 159 26.46 -13.61 5.86
CA ALA A 159 27.76 -14.26 5.95
C ALA A 159 28.18 -14.45 7.43
N GLY A 160 28.18 -15.71 7.88
CA GLY A 160 28.59 -16.08 9.24
C GLY A 160 27.47 -16.05 10.29
N GLY A 161 26.19 -15.89 9.92
CA GLY A 161 25.12 -15.90 10.92
C GLY A 161 23.69 -15.81 10.38
N LEU A 162 22.76 -15.72 11.33
CA LEU A 162 21.33 -15.60 11.10
C LEU A 162 20.77 -14.49 11.99
N LEU A 163 20.07 -13.53 11.40
CA LEU A 163 19.29 -12.55 12.13
C LEU A 163 17.85 -13.06 12.25
N THR A 164 17.31 -13.08 13.47
CA THR A 164 15.91 -13.41 13.74
C THR A 164 15.16 -12.14 14.12
N ILE A 165 14.09 -11.84 13.37
CA ILE A 165 13.17 -10.74 13.59
C ILE A 165 11.84 -11.34 14.05
N SER A 166 11.39 -10.97 15.24
CA SER A 166 10.10 -11.40 15.78
C SER A 166 9.21 -10.17 15.99
N PRO A 167 7.97 -10.16 15.45
CA PRO A 167 7.03 -9.09 15.75
C PRO A 167 6.71 -9.11 17.25
N VAL A 168 6.72 -7.92 17.86
CA VAL A 168 6.31 -7.70 19.27
C VAL A 168 4.80 -7.54 19.39
#